data_AF-A0A2G1ZU60-F1
#
_entry.id   AF-A0A2G1ZU60-F1
#
_cell.length_a   1.000
_cell.length_b   1.000
_cell.length_c   1.000
_cell.angle_alpha   90.00
_cell.angle_beta   90.00
_cell.angle_gamma   90.00
#
_symmetry.space_group_name_H-M   'P 1'
#
loop_
_entity.id
_entity.type
_entity.pdbx_description
1 polymer ?
#
loop_
_entity_poly.entity_id
_entity_poly.type
_entity_poly.pdbx_seq_one_letter_code
_entity_poly.pdbx_strand_id
1 'polypeptide(L)'
;GTAAWLHEQGFEAEVVNKVYEGGLTVEDRLKDGHIAIVMNSTEGSAAIEDSRSIRAVALYDRIPYYTTAAGSHAAALAMKARVEGEVGVRALQG
;
A
#
# COMPACT_ATOMS: atom_id res chain seq x y z
N GLY A 1 -13.48 -3.76 -8.98
CA GLY A 1 -12.07 -3.44 -8.65
C GLY A 1 -12.01 -2.76 -7.29
N THR A 2 -10.82 -2.57 -6.70
CA THR A 2 -10.67 -2.03 -5.34
C THR A 2 -11.36 -0.68 -5.15
N ALA A 3 -11.17 0.29 -6.07
CA ALA A 3 -11.80 1.60 -5.99
C ALA A 3 -13.33 1.54 -6.04
N ALA A 4 -13.89 0.72 -6.95
CA ALA A 4 -15.34 0.54 -7.06
C ALA A 4 -15.94 -0.06 -5.77
N TRP A 5 -15.28 -1.07 -5.19
CA TRP A 5 -15.71 -1.64 -3.91
C TRP A 5 -15.65 -0.61 -2.78
N LEU A 6 -14.60 0.21 -2.72
CA LEU A 6 -14.49 1.29 -1.72
C LEU A 6 -15.61 2.33 -1.87
N HIS A 7 -15.95 2.72 -3.11
CA HIS A 7 -17.07 3.63 -3.38
C HIS A 7 -18.40 3.03 -2.92
N GLU A 8 -18.64 1.74 -3.15
CA GLU A 8 -19.84 1.04 -2.66
C GLU A 8 -19.95 1.03 -1.13
N GLN A 9 -18.81 1.06 -0.43
CA GLN A 9 -18.76 1.19 1.03
C GLN A 9 -18.82 2.65 1.51
N GLY A 10 -18.93 3.63 0.61
CA GLY A 10 -19.02 5.06 0.92
C GLY A 10 -17.68 5.75 1.16
N PHE A 11 -16.56 5.14 0.80
CA PHE A 11 -15.25 5.78 0.87
C PHE A 11 -14.91 6.50 -0.43
N GLU A 12 -14.28 7.67 -0.33
CA GLU A 12 -13.66 8.31 -1.48
C GLU A 12 -12.41 7.54 -1.90
N ALA A 13 -12.31 7.20 -3.19
CA ALA A 13 -11.17 6.51 -3.76
C ALA A 13 -10.88 7.03 -5.17
N GLU A 14 -9.62 7.32 -5.46
CA GLU A 14 -9.21 7.69 -6.82
C GLU A 14 -8.86 6.42 -7.62
N VAL A 15 -9.38 6.31 -8.85
CA VAL A 15 -8.98 5.24 -9.76
C VAL A 15 -7.61 5.60 -10.35
N VAL A 16 -6.65 4.68 -10.24
CA VAL A 16 -5.31 4.83 -10.80
C VAL A 16 -5.10 3.77 -11.88
N ASN A 17 -4.55 4.18 -13.03
CA ASN A 17 -4.28 3.30 -14.14
C ASN A 17 -3.16 2.31 -13.80
N LYS A 18 -3.34 1.06 -14.22
CA LYS A 18 -2.28 0.06 -14.27
C LYS A 18 -1.29 0.40 -15.39
N VAL A 19 -0.11 -0.21 -15.30
CA VAL A 19 1.00 0.03 -16.24
C VAL A 19 0.58 -0.22 -17.70
N TYR A 20 -0.15 -1.30 -17.97
CA TYR A 20 -0.59 -1.64 -19.32
C TYR A 20 -1.76 -0.78 -19.84
N GLU A 21 -2.42 -0.01 -18.98
CA GLU A 21 -3.54 0.87 -19.36
C GLU A 21 -3.04 2.22 -19.91
N GLY A 22 -1.78 2.56 -19.65
CA GLY A 22 -1.13 3.79 -20.12
C GLY A 22 -1.64 5.06 -19.41
N GLY A 23 -1.21 6.23 -19.90
CA GLY A 23 -1.47 7.52 -19.25
C GLY A 23 -0.64 7.70 -17.98
N LEU A 24 -1.19 8.39 -16.97
CA LEU A 24 -0.56 8.52 -15.65
C LEU A 24 -0.80 7.25 -14.83
N THR A 25 0.19 6.36 -14.82
CA THR A 25 0.07 5.03 -14.21
C THR A 25 0.43 5.03 -12.73
N VAL A 26 0.17 3.91 -12.06
CA VAL A 26 0.62 3.66 -10.67
C VAL A 26 2.14 3.75 -10.52
N GLU A 27 2.92 3.37 -11.53
CA GLU A 27 4.39 3.49 -11.49
C GLU A 27 4.82 4.95 -11.53
N ASP A 28 4.18 5.76 -12.38
CA ASP A 28 4.49 7.18 -12.48
C ASP A 28 4.17 7.88 -11.16
N ARG A 29 3.00 7.58 -10.58
CA ARG A 29 2.60 8.13 -9.27
C ARG A 29 3.51 7.73 -8.12
N LEU A 30 4.07 6.52 -8.15
CA LEU A 30 5.06 6.10 -7.16
C LEU A 30 6.35 6.93 -7.31
N LYS A 31 6.87 7.04 -8.53
CA LYS A 31 8.11 7.78 -8.83
C LYS A 31 8.00 9.27 -8.54
N ASP A 32 6.83 9.85 -8.81
CA ASP A 32 6.55 11.27 -8.59
C ASP A 32 6.20 11.59 -7.12
N GLY A 33 6.21 10.57 -6.23
CA GLY A 33 6.02 10.76 -4.79
C GLY A 33 4.56 11.01 -4.37
N HIS A 34 3.59 10.70 -5.22
CA HIS A 34 2.16 10.83 -4.89
C HIS A 34 1.66 9.73 -3.93
N ILE A 35 2.43 8.64 -3.78
CA ILE A 35 2.04 7.47 -2.97
C ILE A 35 3.06 7.25 -1.85
N ALA A 36 2.60 7.35 -0.60
CA ALA A 36 3.44 7.17 0.59
C ALA A 36 3.49 5.71 1.09
N ILE A 37 2.51 4.89 0.72
CA ILE A 37 2.38 3.50 1.15
C ILE A 37 1.63 2.68 0.10
N VAL A 38 2.05 1.44 -0.10
CA VAL A 38 1.38 0.49 -1.00
C VAL A 38 0.85 -0.71 -0.22
N MET A 39 -0.44 -1.01 -0.39
CA MET A 39 -1.06 -2.24 0.12
C MET A 39 -1.51 -3.08 -1.08
N ASN A 40 -0.76 -4.12 -1.41
CA ASN A 40 -0.95 -4.93 -2.61
C ASN A 40 -1.17 -6.41 -2.23
N SER A 41 -2.41 -6.82 -2.03
CA SER A 41 -2.76 -8.24 -1.91
C SER A 41 -3.06 -8.81 -3.30
N THR A 42 -2.19 -9.68 -3.81
CA THR A 42 -2.38 -10.37 -5.10
C THR A 42 -2.77 -11.83 -4.90
N GLU A 43 -3.79 -12.28 -5.62
CA GLU A 43 -4.14 -13.71 -5.74
C GLU A 43 -4.11 -14.12 -7.22
N GLY A 44 -3.49 -15.27 -7.51
CA GLY A 44 -3.35 -15.80 -8.87
C GLY A 44 -2.12 -15.29 -9.64
N SER A 45 -1.66 -16.09 -10.60
CA SER A 45 -0.42 -15.86 -11.36
C SER A 45 -0.44 -14.56 -12.19
N ALA A 46 -1.57 -14.24 -12.80
CA ALA A 46 -1.72 -13.01 -13.59
C ALA A 46 -1.57 -11.74 -12.72
N ALA A 47 -2.20 -11.71 -11.54
CA ALA A 47 -2.08 -10.58 -10.61
C ALA A 47 -0.65 -10.43 -10.06
N ILE A 48 0.06 -11.54 -9.86
CA ILE A 48 1.45 -11.53 -9.38
C ILE A 48 2.39 -10.89 -10.41
N GLU A 49 2.23 -11.23 -11.69
CA GLU A 49 3.04 -10.69 -12.78
C GLU A 49 2.73 -9.20 -13.01
N ASP A 50 1.43 -8.85 -13.08
CA ASP A 50 0.98 -7.45 -13.22
C ASP A 50 1.48 -6.55 -12.08
N SER A 51 1.65 -7.12 -10.88
CA SER A 51 2.10 -6.36 -9.70
C SER A 51 3.61 -6.39 -9.49
N ARG A 52 4.37 -7.07 -10.36
CA ARG A 52 5.82 -7.21 -10.22
C ARG A 52 6.54 -5.87 -10.28
N SER A 53 6.15 -5.02 -11.22
CA SER A 53 6.79 -3.72 -11.40
C SER A 53 6.44 -2.75 -10.28
N ILE A 54 5.21 -2.77 -9.77
CA ILE A 54 4.77 -2.01 -8.59
C ILE A 54 5.65 -2.33 -7.38
N ARG A 55 5.88 -3.62 -7.10
CA ARG A 55 6.76 -4.05 -6.00
C ARG A 55 8.21 -3.62 -6.21
N ALA A 56 8.70 -3.68 -7.45
CA ALA A 56 10.06 -3.26 -7.77
C ALA A 56 10.26 -1.74 -7.54
N VAL A 57 9.35 -0.91 -8.07
CA VAL A 57 9.41 0.56 -7.90
C VAL A 57 9.29 0.92 -6.42
N ALA A 58 8.32 0.37 -5.70
CA ALA A 58 8.18 0.64 -4.26
C ALA A 58 9.44 0.26 -3.47
N LEU A 59 10.08 -0.87 -3.81
CA LEU A 59 11.33 -1.29 -3.17
C LEU A 59 12.50 -0.34 -3.48
N TYR A 60 12.68 0.06 -4.74
CA TYR A 60 13.77 0.96 -5.15
C TYR A 60 13.62 2.36 -4.55
N ASP A 61 12.39 2.87 -4.52
CA ASP A 61 12.07 4.21 -4.02
C ASP A 61 11.86 4.24 -2.49
N ARG A 62 12.09 3.10 -1.82
CA ARG A 62 11.96 2.93 -0.36
C ARG A 62 10.57 3.28 0.17
N ILE A 63 9.55 3.02 -0.62
CA ILE A 63 8.15 3.21 -0.25
C ILE A 63 7.70 1.95 0.50
N PRO A 64 7.20 2.05 1.75
CA PRO A 64 6.66 0.91 2.48
C PRO A 64 5.58 0.20 1.68
N TYR A 65 5.75 -1.11 1.45
CA TYR A 65 4.76 -1.91 0.73
C TYR A 65 4.46 -3.22 1.45
N TYR A 66 3.18 -3.60 1.44
CA TYR A 66 2.67 -4.78 2.13
C TYR A 66 1.97 -5.69 1.14
N THR A 67 2.31 -6.99 1.19
CA THR A 67 1.82 -7.97 0.22
C THR A 67 0.71 -8.87 0.77
N THR A 68 0.33 -8.71 2.04
CA THR A 68 -0.71 -9.50 2.70
C THR A 68 -1.70 -8.59 3.40
N ALA A 69 -2.98 -8.97 3.40
CA ALA A 69 -4.02 -8.24 4.12
C ALA A 69 -3.71 -8.12 5.62
N ALA A 70 -3.17 -9.18 6.23
CA ALA A 70 -2.75 -9.18 7.63
C ALA A 70 -1.63 -8.17 7.90
N GLY A 71 -0.62 -8.10 7.02
CA GLY A 71 0.46 -7.12 7.12
C GLY A 71 -0.03 -5.69 6.98
N SER A 72 -0.90 -5.43 6.00
CA SER A 72 -1.55 -4.12 5.82
C SER A 72 -2.37 -3.70 7.04
N HIS A 73 -3.13 -4.63 7.62
CA HIS A 73 -3.92 -4.38 8.82
C HIS A 73 -3.04 -4.06 10.04
N ALA A 74 -1.96 -4.82 10.26
CA ALA A 74 -1.01 -4.56 11.33
C ALA A 74 -0.31 -3.20 11.16
N ALA A 75 0.05 -2.82 9.93
CA ALA A 75 0.63 -1.51 9.64
C ALA A 75 -0.32 -0.36 9.98
N ALA A 76 -1.59 -0.47 9.58
CA ALA A 76 -2.61 0.54 9.89
C ALA A 76 -2.81 0.69 11.41
N LEU A 77 -2.84 -0.42 12.16
CA LEU A 77 -2.94 -0.40 13.63
C LEU A 77 -1.71 0.25 14.27
N ALA A 78 -0.51 -0.04 13.78
CA ALA A 78 0.72 0.57 14.26
C ALA A 78 0.74 2.10 14.02
N MET A 79 0.26 2.55 12.86
CA MET A 79 0.11 3.98 12.55
C MET A 79 -0.88 4.65 13.49
N LYS A 80 -2.04 4.02 13.72
CA LYS A 80 -3.04 4.50 14.67
C LYS A 80 -2.47 4.63 16.08
N ALA A 81 -1.83 3.57 16.59
CA ALA A 81 -1.23 3.57 17.93
C ALA A 81 -0.15 4.65 18.07
N ARG A 82 0.63 4.91 17.01
CA ARG A 82 1.63 5.97 17.00
C ARG A 82 1.03 7.37 17.11
N VAL A 83 -0.17 7.59 16.58
CA VAL A 83 -0.88 8.87 16.67
C VAL A 83 -1.57 9.03 18.03
N GLU A 84 -2.12 7.94 18.58
CA GLU A 84 -2.94 7.98 19.80
C GLU A 84 -2.15 8.02 21.12
N GLY A 85 -0.88 7.64 21.15
CA GLY A 85 -0.14 7.54 22.41
C GLY A 85 1.36 7.86 22.33
N GLU A 86 1.92 8.22 23.49
CA GLU A 86 3.37 8.27 23.67
C GLU A 86 3.95 6.85 23.65
N VAL A 87 5.00 6.64 22.86
CA VAL A 87 5.72 5.37 22.83
C VAL A 87 6.40 5.17 24.19
N GLY A 88 5.78 4.38 25.06
CA GLY A 88 6.36 4.01 26.35
C GLY A 88 7.63 3.17 26.15
N VAL A 89 8.60 3.34 27.04
CA VAL A 89 9.82 2.52 27.08
C VAL A 89 9.69 1.43 28.14
N ARG A 90 10.16 0.21 27.81
CA ARG A 90 10.25 -0.90 28.77
C ARG A 90 11.66 -1.48 28.71
N ALA A 91 12.32 -1.55 29.87
CA ALA A 91 13.61 -2.22 29.98
C ALA A 91 13.44 -3.73 29.74
N LEU A 92 14.39 -4.33 29.03
CA LEU A 92 14.39 -5.78 28.78
C LEU A 92 14.79 -6.56 30.04
N GLN A 93 15.50 -5.92 30.96
CA GLN A 93 16.08 -6.52 32.16
C GLN A 93 15.09 -6.68 33.34
N GLY A 94 13.79 -6.46 33.12
CA GLY A 94 12.75 -6.61 34.15
C GLY A 94 12.31 -8.05 34.35
#